data_AF-A0A5M6I4T8-F1
#
_entry.id   AF-A0A5M6I4T8-F1
#
_cell.length_a   1.000
_cell.length_b   1.000
_cell.length_c   1.000
_cell.angle_alpha   90.00
_cell.angle_beta   90.00
_cell.angle_gamma   90.00
#
_symmetry.space_group_name_H-M   'P 1'
#
loop_
_entity.id
_entity.type
_entity.pdbx_description
1 polymer ?
#
loop_
_entity_poly.entity_id
_entity_poly.type
_entity_poly.pdbx_seq_one_letter_code
_entity_poly.pdbx_strand_id
1 'polypeptide(L)'
;MTAEPRIDLSRLTAPDVVEALDFETILAALKADFVARYPAFSADLESEPVSKVLEVAAYREMVVRARVNDAARAVLLAEATGADLDHLAALLATARRVIVPADATTDPPTEAVLEPDDELRARAQLAMESLTVAGSEGAYRYHTLAADGRVRDARIDSPVPGQVRVTVLSRAGDGAAPEDLLDAVTAHLSVDDVRPLTDTVTVQSATIVPWRLEAVIHCYPGPAAAPVVAAARAAAERVAADLHALDHDVTLSALYAALHQPGVQRVDLIEPAAAVAVGPTEAPWCVSVSVTEGEPDV
;
A
#
# COMPACT_ATOMS: atom_id res chain seq x y z
N MET A 1 -15.77 12.55 -16.14
CA MET A 1 -15.60 12.89 -14.72
C MET A 1 -14.31 12.25 -14.29
N THR A 2 -13.33 13.07 -13.89
CA THR A 2 -12.03 12.61 -13.42
C THR A 2 -12.22 12.02 -12.03
N ALA A 3 -11.87 10.74 -11.86
CA ALA A 3 -11.70 10.15 -10.54
C ALA A 3 -10.82 11.11 -9.71
N GLU A 4 -11.30 11.54 -8.54
CA GLU A 4 -10.53 12.44 -7.70
C GLU A 4 -9.16 11.81 -7.42
N PRO A 5 -8.06 12.55 -7.65
CA PRO A 5 -6.74 12.01 -7.43
C PRO A 5 -6.57 11.74 -5.94
N ARG A 6 -6.66 10.47 -5.54
CA ARG A 6 -6.27 10.02 -4.21
C ARG A 6 -4.84 10.49 -3.98
N ILE A 7 -4.63 11.27 -2.93
CA ILE A 7 -3.29 11.64 -2.51
C ILE A 7 -2.63 10.37 -1.99
N ASP A 8 -1.62 9.90 -2.72
CA ASP A 8 -0.76 8.81 -2.29
C ASP A 8 0.09 9.29 -1.10
N LEU A 9 -0.36 8.93 0.10
CA LEU A 9 0.29 9.33 1.35
C LEU A 9 1.72 8.77 1.48
N SER A 10 2.03 7.67 0.81
CA SER A 10 3.36 7.05 0.86
C SER A 10 4.44 7.92 0.22
N ARG A 11 4.04 8.90 -0.60
CA ARG A 11 4.95 9.80 -1.32
C ARG A 11 5.16 11.14 -0.63
N LEU A 12 4.55 11.34 0.53
CA LEU A 12 4.78 12.54 1.34
C LEU A 12 6.17 12.47 1.97
N THR A 13 6.87 13.61 1.99
CA THR A 13 8.11 13.73 2.76
C THR A 13 7.78 13.58 4.24
N ALA A 14 8.66 12.90 4.99
CA ALA A 14 8.55 12.83 6.43
C ALA A 14 8.46 14.24 7.04
N PRO A 15 7.60 14.46 8.05
CA PRO A 15 7.43 15.78 8.65
C PRO A 15 8.65 16.19 9.47
N ASP A 16 8.83 17.50 9.68
CA ASP A 16 9.97 18.08 10.40
C ASP A 16 10.13 17.59 11.85
N VAL A 17 9.07 17.03 12.44
CA VAL A 17 9.12 16.42 13.78
C VAL A 17 9.95 15.13 13.81
N VAL A 18 10.16 14.48 12.65
CA VAL A 18 11.03 13.32 12.52
C VAL A 18 12.45 13.81 12.24
N GLU A 19 13.32 13.69 13.23
CA GLU A 19 14.71 14.12 13.11
C GLU A 19 15.60 13.01 12.51
N ALA A 20 16.59 13.39 11.69
CA ALA A 20 17.69 12.50 11.34
C ALA A 20 18.62 12.37 12.54
N LEU A 21 18.85 11.13 13.00
CA LEU A 21 19.64 10.85 14.20
C LEU A 21 21.06 10.44 13.81
N ASP A 22 22.04 11.12 14.39
CA ASP A 22 23.46 10.80 14.23
C ASP A 22 24.15 10.78 15.61
N PHE A 23 24.73 9.63 15.94
CA PHE A 23 25.36 9.41 17.24
C PHE A 23 26.54 10.35 17.47
N GLU A 24 27.39 10.53 16.45
CA GLU A 24 28.60 11.34 16.55
C GLU A 24 28.29 12.82 16.76
N THR A 25 27.26 13.33 16.07
CA THR A 25 26.75 14.69 16.26
C THR A 25 26.25 14.91 17.70
N ILE A 26 25.50 13.96 18.26
CA ILE A 26 25.01 14.04 19.65
C ILE A 26 26.18 13.97 20.63
N LEU A 27 27.12 13.04 20.44
CA LEU A 27 28.29 12.90 21.30
C LEU A 27 29.17 14.16 21.28
N ALA A 28 29.40 14.74 20.11
CA ALA A 28 30.15 15.99 19.96
C ALA A 28 29.47 17.14 20.72
N ALA A 29 28.14 17.26 20.65
CA ALA A 29 27.39 18.26 21.39
C ALA A 29 27.50 18.06 22.92
N LEU A 30 27.41 16.81 23.40
CA LEU A 30 27.56 16.49 24.82
C LEU A 30 28.99 16.75 25.33
N LYS A 31 30.03 16.42 24.54
CA LYS A 31 31.42 16.77 24.86
C LYS A 31 31.61 18.27 24.97
N ALA A 32 31.05 19.04 24.03
CA ALA A 32 31.12 20.51 24.06
C ALA A 32 30.42 21.11 25.30
N ASP A 33 29.22 20.61 25.66
CA ASP A 33 28.51 21.04 26.87
C ASP A 33 29.28 20.67 28.15
N PHE A 34 29.90 19.49 28.18
CA PHE A 34 30.75 19.07 29.30
C PHE A 34 31.96 20.00 29.49
N VAL A 35 32.72 20.30 28.43
CA VAL A 35 33.86 21.22 28.48
C VAL A 35 33.43 22.62 28.93
N ALA A 36 32.28 23.10 28.46
CA ALA A 36 31.74 24.40 28.88
C ALA A 36 31.40 24.45 30.38
N ARG A 37 30.89 23.35 30.95
CA ARG A 37 30.54 23.25 32.38
C ARG A 37 31.73 22.95 33.28
N TYR A 38 32.76 22.29 32.76
CA TYR A 38 33.96 21.96 33.51
C TYR A 38 35.25 22.33 32.75
N PRO A 39 35.57 23.64 32.61
CA PRO A 39 36.70 24.11 31.81
C PRO A 39 38.08 23.68 32.33
N ALA A 40 38.17 23.24 33.59
CA ALA A 40 39.40 22.74 34.19
C ALA A 40 39.82 21.36 33.65
N PHE A 41 38.90 20.65 32.98
CA PHE A 41 39.21 19.39 32.32
C PHE A 41 39.80 19.63 30.93
N SER A 42 41.03 19.15 30.72
CA SER A 42 41.81 19.39 29.51
C SER A 42 42.13 18.12 28.71
N ALA A 43 41.70 16.95 29.18
CA ALA A 43 42.03 15.66 28.57
C ALA A 43 40.94 15.21 27.59
N ASP A 44 41.07 15.57 26.32
CA ASP A 44 40.18 15.05 25.26
C ASP A 44 40.74 13.74 24.68
N LEU A 45 40.76 12.69 25.51
CA LEU A 45 41.20 11.35 25.12
C LEU A 45 40.03 10.36 25.22
N GLU A 46 39.91 9.46 24.24
CA GLU A 46 38.89 8.41 24.25
C GLU A 46 39.06 7.40 25.39
N SER A 47 40.27 7.28 25.93
CA SER A 47 40.59 6.41 27.07
C SER A 47 40.06 6.93 28.40
N GLU A 48 39.63 8.19 28.49
CA GLU A 48 39.12 8.77 29.72
C GLU A 48 37.77 8.16 30.11
N PRO A 49 37.53 7.83 31.39
CA PRO A 49 36.26 7.28 31.84
C PRO A 49 35.05 8.18 31.51
N VAL A 50 35.26 9.50 31.47
CA VAL A 50 34.20 10.46 31.11
C VAL A 50 33.74 10.27 29.67
N SER A 51 34.64 9.95 28.74
CA SER A 51 34.31 9.68 27.34
C SER A 51 33.32 8.51 27.24
N LYS A 52 33.52 7.45 28.02
CA LYS A 52 32.59 6.31 28.08
C LYS A 52 31.23 6.65 28.68
N VAL A 53 31.19 7.52 29.69
CA VAL A 53 29.93 8.01 30.24
C VAL A 53 29.17 8.86 29.22
N LEU A 54 29.87 9.72 28.48
CA LEU A 54 29.27 10.54 27.42
C LEU A 54 28.79 9.70 26.23
N GLU A 55 29.51 8.65 25.84
CA GLU A 55 29.05 7.67 24.85
C GLU A 55 27.74 6.99 25.28
N VAL A 56 27.64 6.55 26.54
CA VAL A 56 26.40 5.98 27.08
C VAL A 56 25.27 7.01 27.08
N ALA A 57 25.56 8.26 27.44
CA ALA A 57 24.57 9.33 27.42
C ALA A 57 24.09 9.63 25.99
N ALA A 58 25.00 9.75 25.02
CA ALA A 58 24.70 9.97 23.61
C ALA A 58 23.84 8.84 23.04
N TYR A 59 24.18 7.58 23.36
CA TYR A 59 23.40 6.43 22.92
C TYR A 59 21.99 6.46 23.51
N ARG A 60 21.85 6.70 24.81
CA ARG A 60 20.53 6.77 25.45
C ARG A 60 19.69 7.94 24.92
N GLU A 61 20.30 9.08 24.65
CA GLU A 61 19.63 10.22 24.05
C GLU A 61 19.15 9.89 22.64
N MET A 62 20.00 9.29 21.80
CA MET A 62 19.64 8.81 20.46
C MET A 62 18.44 7.85 20.52
N VAL A 63 18.44 6.89 21.45
CA VAL A 63 17.31 5.96 21.63
C VAL A 63 16.03 6.69 22.05
N VAL A 64 16.12 7.68 22.93
CA VAL A 64 14.94 8.48 23.33
C VAL A 64 14.40 9.29 22.15
N ARG A 65 15.28 9.93 21.36
CA ARG A 65 14.87 10.66 20.14
C ARG A 65 14.27 9.73 19.09
N ALA A 66 14.83 8.52 18.90
CA ALA A 66 14.27 7.50 18.02
C ALA A 66 12.85 7.11 18.47
N ARG A 67 12.64 6.90 19.77
CA ARG A 67 11.31 6.63 20.32
C ARG A 67 10.33 7.77 20.09
N VAL A 68 10.79 9.03 20.12
CA VAL A 68 9.95 10.19 19.79
C VAL A 68 9.59 10.21 18.31
N ASN A 69 10.54 9.94 17.42
CA ASN A 69 10.28 9.80 15.98
C ASN A 69 9.23 8.71 15.71
N ASP A 70 9.36 7.54 16.36
CA ASP A 70 8.42 6.43 16.21
C ASP A 70 7.02 6.83 16.70
N ALA A 71 6.93 7.49 17.87
CA ALA A 71 5.66 8.01 18.41
C ALA A 71 5.03 9.08 17.50
N ALA A 72 5.84 9.92 16.86
CA ALA A 72 5.36 10.90 15.90
C ALA A 72 4.83 10.23 14.62
N ARG A 73 5.50 9.18 14.11
CA ARG A 73 5.02 8.39 12.97
C ARG A 73 3.71 7.66 13.28
N ALA A 74 3.57 7.10 14.48
CA ALA A 74 2.38 6.37 14.92
C ALA A 74 1.09 7.21 14.93
N VAL A 75 1.18 8.54 15.04
CA VAL A 75 0.02 9.45 15.02
C VAL A 75 -0.28 10.04 13.64
N LEU A 76 0.49 9.69 12.61
CA LEU A 76 0.30 10.15 11.24
C LEU A 76 -0.36 9.06 10.42
N LEU A 77 -1.54 9.34 9.83
CA LEU A 77 -2.25 8.37 8.99
C LEU A 77 -1.37 7.80 7.86
N ALA A 78 -0.45 8.62 7.33
CA ALA A 78 0.48 8.23 6.27
C ALA A 78 1.49 7.14 6.68
N GLU A 79 1.87 7.09 7.96
CA GLU A 79 3.02 6.34 8.45
C GLU A 79 2.64 5.27 9.50
N ALA A 80 1.51 5.46 10.19
CA ALA A 80 1.03 4.54 11.20
C ALA A 80 0.77 3.14 10.61
N THR A 81 1.04 2.11 11.41
CA THR A 81 0.86 0.70 11.07
C THR A 81 0.19 -0.06 12.23
N GLY A 82 -0.37 -1.23 11.94
CA GLY A 82 -0.98 -2.11 12.94
C GLY A 82 -2.03 -1.42 13.81
N ALA A 83 -1.93 -1.58 15.13
CA ALA A 83 -2.90 -1.06 16.09
C ALA A 83 -2.98 0.47 16.14
N ASP A 84 -1.87 1.17 15.88
CA ASP A 84 -1.88 2.64 15.84
C ASP A 84 -2.72 3.13 14.65
N LEU A 85 -2.59 2.47 13.50
CA LEU A 85 -3.45 2.73 12.33
C LEU A 85 -4.91 2.39 12.62
N ASP A 86 -5.19 1.31 13.35
CA ASP A 86 -6.56 0.95 13.74
C ASP A 86 -7.21 2.04 14.60
N HIS A 87 -6.46 2.59 15.57
CA HIS A 87 -6.94 3.70 16.40
C HIS A 87 -7.15 4.99 15.60
N LEU A 88 -6.27 5.32 14.67
CA LEU A 88 -6.46 6.47 13.78
C LEU A 88 -7.66 6.29 12.83
N ALA A 89 -7.83 5.10 12.26
CA ALA A 89 -8.98 4.78 11.42
C ALA A 89 -10.29 4.88 12.22
N ALA A 90 -10.28 4.47 13.50
CA ALA A 90 -11.45 4.58 14.37
C ALA A 90 -11.88 6.05 14.61
N LEU A 91 -10.95 7.00 14.65
CA LEU A 91 -11.28 8.45 14.70
C LEU A 91 -12.09 8.90 13.48
N LEU A 92 -11.91 8.21 12.35
CA LEU A 92 -12.62 8.42 11.09
C LEU A 92 -13.77 7.42 10.92
N ALA A 93 -14.31 6.90 12.03
CA ALA A 93 -15.41 5.92 12.05
C ALA A 93 -15.18 4.67 11.17
N THR A 94 -13.91 4.28 10.98
CA THR A 94 -13.50 3.17 10.11
C THR A 94 -12.79 2.10 10.93
N ALA A 95 -13.20 0.83 10.79
CA ALA A 95 -12.58 -0.31 11.47
C ALA A 95 -12.03 -1.31 10.46
N ARG A 96 -10.92 -1.99 10.79
CA ARG A 96 -10.27 -2.99 9.93
C ARG A 96 -11.23 -4.12 9.56
N ARG A 97 -11.28 -4.47 8.28
CA ARG A 97 -12.14 -5.55 7.78
C ARG A 97 -11.49 -6.91 8.01
N VAL A 98 -12.32 -7.92 8.28
CA VAL A 98 -11.94 -9.33 8.18
C VAL A 98 -12.21 -9.77 6.75
N ILE A 99 -11.17 -10.19 6.03
CA ILE A 99 -11.27 -10.69 4.64
C ILE A 99 -11.69 -12.16 4.66
N VAL A 100 -11.02 -12.97 5.49
CA VAL A 100 -11.36 -14.38 5.70
C VAL A 100 -11.51 -14.60 7.20
N PRO A 101 -12.66 -15.11 7.67
CA PRO A 101 -12.85 -15.40 9.08
C PRO A 101 -11.90 -16.50 9.56
N ALA A 102 -11.56 -16.48 10.84
CA ALA A 102 -10.80 -17.57 11.45
C ALA A 102 -11.59 -18.89 11.36
N ASP A 103 -10.89 -19.99 11.13
CA ASP A 103 -11.44 -21.34 11.11
C ASP A 103 -10.84 -22.16 12.25
N ALA A 104 -11.63 -22.36 13.30
CA ALA A 104 -11.25 -23.16 14.47
C ALA A 104 -11.38 -24.67 14.23
N THR A 105 -11.84 -25.10 13.05
CA THR A 105 -12.06 -26.52 12.72
C THR A 105 -10.84 -27.18 12.09
N THR A 106 -9.84 -26.41 11.66
CA THR A 106 -8.55 -26.89 11.14
C THR A 106 -7.54 -27.15 12.27
N ASP A 107 -6.53 -28.00 12.01
CA ASP A 107 -5.43 -28.28 12.94
C ASP A 107 -4.06 -28.07 12.26
N PRO A 108 -3.26 -27.05 12.66
CA PRO A 108 -3.61 -26.02 13.65
C PRO A 108 -4.75 -25.10 13.16
N PRO A 109 -5.48 -24.42 14.07
CA PRO A 109 -6.52 -23.45 13.70
C PRO A 109 -6.03 -22.40 12.72
N THR A 110 -6.81 -22.12 11.68
CA THR A 110 -6.49 -21.09 10.69
C THR A 110 -6.89 -19.73 11.24
N GLU A 111 -5.92 -18.84 11.41
CA GLU A 111 -6.16 -17.46 11.84
C GLU A 111 -6.94 -16.65 10.80
N ALA A 112 -7.65 -15.62 11.25
CA ALA A 112 -8.36 -14.72 10.36
C ALA A 112 -7.40 -13.94 9.45
N VAL A 113 -7.75 -13.80 8.18
CA VAL A 113 -7.03 -12.90 7.25
C VAL A 113 -7.68 -11.53 7.36
N LEU A 114 -6.92 -10.54 7.83
CA LEU A 114 -7.38 -9.16 7.99
C LEU A 114 -7.00 -8.31 6.77
N GLU A 115 -7.74 -7.22 6.59
CA GLU A 115 -7.40 -6.15 5.64
C GLU A 115 -5.98 -5.60 5.93
N PRO A 116 -5.11 -5.45 4.92
CA PRO A 116 -3.77 -4.90 5.09
C PRO A 116 -3.79 -3.40 5.38
N ASP A 117 -2.71 -2.88 5.97
CA ASP A 117 -2.61 -1.47 6.41
C ASP A 117 -2.82 -0.46 5.28
N ASP A 118 -2.28 -0.72 4.09
CA ASP A 118 -2.41 0.20 2.96
C ASP A 118 -3.86 0.36 2.49
N GLU A 119 -4.64 -0.72 2.52
CA GLU A 119 -6.05 -0.69 2.17
C GLU A 119 -6.90 -0.04 3.26
N LEU A 120 -6.63 -0.33 4.54
CA LEU A 120 -7.29 0.34 5.66
C LEU A 120 -7.02 1.84 5.61
N ARG A 121 -5.78 2.25 5.35
CA ARG A 121 -5.38 3.66 5.21
C ARG A 121 -6.13 4.34 4.06
N ALA A 122 -6.16 3.72 2.89
CA ALA A 122 -6.88 4.24 1.73
C ALA A 122 -8.39 4.38 1.99
N ARG A 123 -8.98 3.42 2.71
CA ARG A 123 -10.40 3.46 3.09
C ARG A 123 -10.68 4.50 4.18
N ALA A 124 -9.79 4.66 5.14
CA ALA A 124 -9.89 5.69 6.18
C ALA A 124 -9.84 7.10 5.56
N GLN A 125 -8.99 7.33 4.55
CA GLN A 125 -9.00 8.60 3.79
C GLN A 125 -10.35 8.88 3.11
N LEU A 126 -11.00 7.83 2.58
CA LEU A 126 -12.34 7.94 1.98
C LEU A 126 -13.46 8.15 3.00
N ALA A 127 -13.24 7.93 4.30
CA ALA A 127 -14.32 7.96 5.28
C ALA A 127 -15.00 9.33 5.39
N MET A 128 -14.30 10.42 5.09
CA MET A 128 -14.93 11.74 5.07
C MET A 128 -15.91 11.91 3.91
N GLU A 129 -15.70 11.20 2.79
CA GLU A 129 -16.66 11.15 1.68
C GLU A 129 -17.94 10.45 2.10
N SER A 130 -17.91 9.51 3.05
CA SER A 130 -19.12 8.83 3.51
C SER A 130 -20.05 9.72 4.32
N LEU A 131 -19.59 10.89 4.78
CA LEU A 131 -20.41 11.83 5.55
C LEU A 131 -21.34 12.66 4.67
N THR A 132 -21.15 12.64 3.35
CA THR A 132 -22.03 13.37 2.44
C THR A 132 -23.35 12.64 2.21
N VAL A 133 -24.45 13.37 2.28
CA VAL A 133 -25.80 12.87 1.96
C VAL A 133 -26.20 13.12 0.50
N ALA A 134 -25.31 13.75 -0.28
CA ALA A 134 -25.57 14.16 -1.66
C ALA A 134 -25.20 13.11 -2.71
N GLY A 135 -24.75 11.91 -2.31
CA GLY A 135 -24.43 10.80 -3.21
C GLY A 135 -23.22 11.04 -4.11
N SER A 136 -22.09 11.46 -3.54
CA SER A 136 -20.85 11.58 -4.30
C SER A 136 -20.34 10.21 -4.76
N GLU A 137 -19.50 10.19 -5.80
CA GLU A 137 -18.79 8.98 -6.25
C GLU A 137 -18.00 8.35 -5.10
N GLY A 138 -17.31 9.20 -4.31
CA GLY A 138 -16.54 8.79 -3.14
C GLY A 138 -17.37 8.14 -2.04
N ALA A 139 -18.58 8.64 -1.79
CA ALA A 139 -19.50 8.07 -0.80
C ALA A 139 -19.93 6.65 -1.17
N TYR A 140 -20.45 6.48 -2.40
CA TYR A 140 -20.83 5.15 -2.88
C TYR A 140 -19.65 4.19 -2.88
N ARG A 141 -18.45 4.66 -3.24
CA ARG A 141 -17.24 3.85 -3.18
C ARG A 141 -16.88 3.43 -1.77
N TYR A 142 -16.90 4.34 -0.80
CA TYR A 142 -16.66 4.00 0.60
C TYR A 142 -17.64 2.94 1.10
N HIS A 143 -18.94 3.15 0.91
CA HIS A 143 -19.97 2.22 1.37
C HIS A 143 -19.88 0.86 0.67
N THR A 144 -19.52 0.84 -0.62
CA THR A 144 -19.29 -0.41 -1.35
C THR A 144 -18.11 -1.19 -0.76
N LEU A 145 -16.99 -0.51 -0.49
CA LEU A 145 -15.82 -1.13 0.14
C LEU A 145 -16.11 -1.56 1.59
N ALA A 146 -16.96 -0.84 2.31
CA ALA A 146 -17.31 -1.15 3.69
C ALA A 146 -18.29 -2.33 3.82
N ALA A 147 -19.07 -2.63 2.77
CA ALA A 147 -20.14 -3.64 2.80
C ALA A 147 -19.63 -5.06 3.13
N ASP A 148 -18.50 -5.48 2.55
CA ASP A 148 -17.94 -6.82 2.71
C ASP A 148 -16.41 -6.80 2.52
N GLY A 149 -15.68 -7.57 3.34
CA GLY A 149 -14.21 -7.67 3.26
C GLY A 149 -13.69 -8.31 1.97
N ARG A 150 -14.53 -9.08 1.27
CA ARG A 150 -14.23 -9.69 -0.04
C ARG A 150 -14.17 -8.69 -1.18
N VAL A 151 -14.70 -7.47 -1.00
CA VAL A 151 -14.57 -6.39 -1.99
C VAL A 151 -13.13 -5.87 -1.99
N ARG A 152 -12.45 -6.06 -3.13
CA ARG A 152 -11.09 -5.56 -3.40
C ARG A 152 -11.14 -4.09 -3.80
N ASP A 153 -11.93 -3.78 -4.82
CA ASP A 153 -12.09 -2.43 -5.36
C ASP A 153 -13.51 -2.21 -5.87
N ALA A 154 -13.89 -0.95 -6.03
CA ALA A 154 -15.18 -0.55 -6.54
C ALA A 154 -15.07 0.70 -7.42
N ARG A 155 -15.75 0.67 -8.57
CA ARG A 155 -15.88 1.81 -9.48
C ARG A 155 -17.34 2.22 -9.57
N ILE A 156 -17.56 3.53 -9.44
CA ILE A 156 -18.88 4.13 -9.45
C ILE A 156 -18.97 5.02 -10.69
N ASP A 157 -20.03 4.85 -11.47
CA ASP A 157 -20.34 5.71 -12.59
C ASP A 157 -21.85 5.92 -12.73
N SER A 158 -22.27 6.94 -13.48
CA SER A 158 -23.69 7.24 -13.69
C SER A 158 -23.96 7.39 -15.20
N PRO A 159 -24.29 6.29 -15.91
CA PRO A 159 -24.55 6.33 -17.34
C PRO A 159 -25.74 7.21 -17.72
N VAL A 160 -26.72 7.28 -16.82
CA VAL A 160 -27.95 8.06 -16.96
C VAL A 160 -28.18 8.78 -15.63
N PRO A 161 -28.54 10.08 -15.62
CA PRO A 161 -28.84 10.80 -14.38
C PRO A 161 -29.86 10.04 -13.51
N GLY A 162 -29.55 9.91 -12.21
CA GLY A 162 -30.36 9.17 -11.25
C GLY A 162 -30.18 7.65 -11.31
N GLN A 163 -29.30 7.12 -12.16
CA GLN A 163 -28.89 5.71 -12.15
C GLN A 163 -27.41 5.62 -11.80
N VAL A 164 -27.13 5.04 -10.64
CA VAL A 164 -25.78 4.81 -10.14
C VAL A 164 -25.41 3.36 -10.44
N ARG A 165 -24.30 3.16 -11.13
CA ARG A 165 -23.75 1.84 -11.41
C ARG A 165 -22.51 1.63 -10.55
N VAL A 166 -22.52 0.55 -9.80
CA VAL A 166 -21.44 0.12 -8.91
C VAL A 166 -20.85 -1.15 -9.49
N THR A 167 -19.61 -1.08 -9.96
CA THR A 167 -18.86 -2.22 -10.45
C THR A 167 -17.93 -2.72 -9.34
N VAL A 168 -18.06 -3.99 -8.98
CA VAL A 168 -17.35 -4.62 -7.86
C VAL A 168 -16.27 -5.55 -8.37
N LEU A 169 -15.05 -5.36 -7.87
CA LEU A 169 -13.93 -6.30 -8.03
C LEU A 169 -13.78 -7.12 -6.75
N SER A 170 -13.84 -8.44 -6.90
CA SER A 170 -13.65 -9.40 -5.80
C SER A 170 -12.17 -9.63 -5.49
N ARG A 171 -11.86 -10.05 -4.27
CA ARG A 171 -10.55 -10.61 -3.91
C ARG A 171 -10.38 -12.07 -4.30
N ALA A 172 -11.49 -12.78 -4.51
CA ALA A 172 -11.48 -14.20 -4.77
C ALA A 172 -11.27 -14.47 -6.27
N GLY A 173 -10.57 -15.57 -6.57
CA GLY A 173 -10.40 -16.04 -7.94
C GLY A 173 -9.69 -15.04 -8.84
N ASP A 174 -10.28 -14.78 -10.01
CA ASP A 174 -9.80 -13.85 -11.03
C ASP A 174 -10.30 -12.41 -10.85
N GLY A 175 -11.03 -12.14 -9.76
CA GLY A 175 -11.64 -10.86 -9.47
C GLY A 175 -13.14 -10.78 -9.78
N ALA A 176 -13.74 -11.78 -10.44
CA ALA A 176 -15.18 -11.80 -10.65
C ALA A 176 -15.94 -11.90 -9.30
N ALA A 177 -16.92 -11.02 -9.11
CA ALA A 177 -17.74 -11.00 -7.91
C ALA A 177 -18.89 -12.02 -8.01
N PRO A 178 -18.98 -12.99 -7.08
CA PRO A 178 -20.09 -13.93 -7.04
C PRO A 178 -21.40 -13.24 -6.62
N GLU A 179 -22.53 -13.85 -6.97
CA GLU A 179 -23.87 -13.27 -6.77
C GLU A 179 -24.15 -12.93 -5.30
N ASP A 180 -23.72 -13.78 -4.36
CA ASP A 180 -23.89 -13.54 -2.93
C ASP A 180 -23.14 -12.30 -2.41
N LEU A 181 -21.98 -11.98 -3.02
CA LEU A 181 -21.25 -10.75 -2.72
C LEU A 181 -21.97 -9.52 -3.30
N LEU A 182 -22.50 -9.63 -4.51
CA LEU A 182 -23.27 -8.56 -5.14
C LEU A 182 -24.56 -8.26 -4.37
N ASP A 183 -25.24 -9.29 -3.86
CA ASP A 183 -26.42 -9.16 -3.01
C ASP A 183 -26.09 -8.48 -1.67
N ALA A 184 -24.99 -8.86 -1.02
CA ALA A 184 -24.54 -8.23 0.22
C ALA A 184 -24.25 -6.74 0.03
N VAL A 185 -23.54 -6.39 -1.05
CA VAL A 185 -23.26 -4.99 -1.42
C VAL A 185 -24.57 -4.24 -1.73
N THR A 186 -25.46 -4.84 -2.52
CA THR A 186 -26.75 -4.23 -2.88
C THR A 186 -27.60 -3.95 -1.63
N ALA A 187 -27.66 -4.91 -0.70
CA ALA A 187 -28.38 -4.74 0.56
C ALA A 187 -27.79 -3.60 1.39
N HIS A 188 -26.46 -3.49 1.46
CA HIS A 188 -25.78 -2.42 2.19
C HIS A 188 -26.07 -1.03 1.59
N LEU A 189 -26.02 -0.90 0.26
CA LEU A 189 -26.26 0.37 -0.44
C LEU A 189 -27.74 0.78 -0.50
N SER A 190 -28.65 -0.18 -0.27
CA SER A 190 -30.10 0.08 -0.31
C SER A 190 -30.65 0.67 0.98
N VAL A 191 -29.85 0.78 2.04
CA VAL A 191 -30.25 1.42 3.30
C VAL A 191 -30.52 2.91 3.07
N ASP A 192 -31.64 3.41 3.59
CA ASP A 192 -32.13 4.78 3.33
C ASP A 192 -31.11 5.88 3.71
N ASP A 193 -30.24 5.63 4.68
CA ASP A 193 -29.20 6.56 5.11
C ASP A 193 -27.91 6.51 4.26
N VAL A 194 -27.82 5.59 3.29
CA VAL A 194 -26.61 5.38 2.46
C VAL A 194 -26.75 5.98 1.06
N ARG A 195 -27.93 5.87 0.43
CA ARG A 195 -28.17 6.41 -0.91
C ARG A 195 -29.09 7.63 -0.88
N PRO A 196 -28.89 8.63 -1.75
CA PRO A 196 -29.89 9.66 -1.97
C PRO A 196 -31.21 9.07 -2.45
N LEU A 197 -32.31 9.71 -2.03
CA LEU A 197 -33.69 9.26 -2.30
C LEU A 197 -34.00 9.06 -3.78
N THR A 198 -33.36 9.82 -4.67
CA THR A 198 -33.65 9.82 -6.11
C THR A 198 -32.81 8.81 -6.90
N ASP A 199 -31.80 8.22 -6.29
CA ASP A 199 -30.84 7.40 -7.01
C ASP A 199 -31.30 5.93 -7.08
N THR A 200 -31.21 5.36 -8.26
CA THR A 200 -31.39 3.93 -8.50
C THR A 200 -30.02 3.28 -8.62
N VAL A 201 -29.64 2.46 -7.64
CA VAL A 201 -28.33 1.81 -7.59
C VAL A 201 -28.42 0.44 -8.25
N THR A 202 -27.51 0.16 -9.17
CA THR A 202 -27.30 -1.16 -9.78
C THR A 202 -25.89 -1.63 -9.46
N VAL A 203 -25.76 -2.86 -8.94
CA VAL A 203 -24.47 -3.45 -8.58
C VAL A 203 -24.18 -4.58 -9.56
N GLN A 204 -22.96 -4.62 -10.09
CA GLN A 204 -22.52 -5.63 -11.04
C GLN A 204 -21.07 -6.06 -10.76
N SER A 205 -20.70 -7.27 -11.22
CA SER A 205 -19.30 -7.70 -11.22
C SER A 205 -18.48 -6.94 -12.25
N ALA A 206 -17.19 -6.76 -11.97
CA ALA A 206 -16.20 -6.37 -12.97
C ALA A 206 -16.11 -7.41 -14.10
N THR A 207 -15.84 -6.92 -15.32
CA THR A 207 -15.44 -7.78 -16.44
C THR A 207 -13.92 -8.00 -16.36
N ILE A 208 -13.50 -9.26 -16.30
CA ILE A 208 -12.09 -9.60 -16.13
C ILE A 208 -11.38 -9.71 -17.48
N VAL A 209 -10.27 -8.98 -17.64
CA VAL A 209 -9.44 -8.98 -18.84
C VAL A 209 -8.17 -9.79 -18.55
N PRO A 210 -8.10 -11.07 -18.95
CA PRO A 210 -6.93 -11.89 -18.68
C PRO A 210 -5.74 -11.46 -19.52
N TRP A 211 -4.56 -11.41 -18.91
CA TRP A 211 -3.29 -11.13 -19.58
C TRP A 211 -2.14 -11.96 -18.99
N ARG A 212 -0.99 -11.97 -19.66
CA ARG A 212 0.21 -12.72 -19.26
C ARG A 212 1.42 -11.81 -19.29
N LEU A 213 2.36 -12.06 -18.37
CA LEU A 213 3.67 -11.44 -18.40
C LEU A 213 4.71 -12.49 -18.78
N GLU A 214 5.38 -12.29 -19.91
CA GLU A 214 6.54 -13.06 -20.32
C GLU A 214 7.68 -12.12 -20.65
N ALA A 215 8.80 -12.25 -19.94
CA ALA A 215 9.97 -11.40 -20.14
C ALA A 215 11.27 -12.19 -20.01
N VAL A 216 12.25 -11.79 -20.82
CA VAL A 216 13.64 -12.25 -20.72
C VAL A 216 14.46 -11.09 -20.19
N ILE A 217 15.22 -11.32 -19.12
CA ILE A 217 16.11 -10.31 -18.55
C ILE A 217 17.56 -10.66 -18.81
N HIS A 218 18.35 -9.66 -19.20
CA HIS A 218 19.79 -9.77 -19.38
C HIS A 218 20.47 -9.06 -18.21
N CYS A 219 21.26 -9.81 -17.45
CA CYS A 219 21.96 -9.31 -16.27
C CYS A 219 23.38 -8.84 -16.65
N TYR A 220 23.91 -7.88 -15.89
CA TYR A 220 25.34 -7.54 -16.00
C TYR A 220 26.23 -8.74 -15.65
N PRO A 221 27.45 -8.82 -16.21
CA PRO A 221 28.42 -9.85 -15.84
C PRO A 221 28.67 -9.84 -14.33
N GLY A 222 28.39 -10.95 -13.66
CA GLY A 222 28.45 -11.07 -12.21
C GLY A 222 28.45 -12.53 -11.74
N PRO A 223 28.69 -12.76 -10.43
CA PRO A 223 28.91 -14.10 -9.89
C PRO A 223 27.65 -14.98 -9.88
N ALA A 224 26.44 -14.41 -9.87
CA ALA A 224 25.18 -15.17 -9.95
C ALA A 224 24.00 -14.30 -10.45
N ALA A 225 23.32 -14.74 -11.51
CA ALA A 225 22.12 -14.08 -12.04
C ALA A 225 20.81 -14.56 -11.38
N ALA A 226 20.80 -15.76 -10.79
CA ALA A 226 19.60 -16.34 -10.18
C ALA A 226 18.93 -15.44 -9.11
N PRO A 227 19.65 -14.74 -8.21
CA PRO A 227 19.03 -13.80 -7.28
C PRO A 227 18.38 -12.60 -7.97
N VAL A 228 18.96 -12.12 -9.07
CA VAL A 228 18.44 -10.98 -9.85
C VAL A 228 17.14 -11.37 -10.56
N VAL A 229 17.11 -12.55 -11.19
CA VAL A 229 15.90 -13.10 -11.82
C VAL A 229 14.79 -13.32 -10.78
N ALA A 230 15.14 -13.80 -9.58
CA ALA A 230 14.17 -13.95 -8.50
C ALA A 230 13.60 -12.61 -8.03
N ALA A 231 14.44 -11.58 -7.89
CA ALA A 231 13.98 -10.23 -7.53
C ALA A 231 13.09 -9.61 -8.62
N ALA A 232 13.45 -9.76 -9.89
CA ALA A 232 12.67 -9.25 -11.02
C ALA A 232 11.30 -9.94 -11.12
N ARG A 233 11.25 -11.26 -10.93
CA ARG A 233 9.98 -11.99 -10.86
C ARG A 233 9.10 -11.52 -9.70
N ALA A 234 9.66 -11.40 -8.50
CA ALA A 234 8.91 -10.92 -7.34
C ALA A 234 8.39 -9.49 -7.53
N ALA A 235 9.16 -8.62 -8.19
CA ALA A 235 8.72 -7.27 -8.54
C ALA A 235 7.61 -7.27 -9.59
N ALA A 236 7.70 -8.14 -10.61
CA ALA A 236 6.67 -8.32 -11.62
C ALA A 236 5.37 -8.87 -11.05
N GLU A 237 5.43 -9.84 -10.13
CA GLU A 237 4.27 -10.37 -9.40
C GLU A 237 3.58 -9.30 -8.55
N ARG A 238 4.37 -8.48 -7.84
CA ARG A 238 3.85 -7.33 -7.09
C ARG A 238 3.13 -6.34 -7.99
N VAL A 239 3.77 -5.90 -9.07
CA VAL A 239 3.14 -4.95 -10.00
C VAL A 239 1.93 -5.56 -10.67
N ALA A 240 1.94 -6.84 -11.03
CA ALA A 240 0.76 -7.52 -11.56
C ALA A 240 -0.41 -7.52 -10.55
N ALA A 241 -0.14 -7.70 -9.25
CA ALA A 241 -1.15 -7.59 -8.20
C ALA A 241 -1.64 -6.15 -8.03
N ASP A 242 -0.76 -5.16 -8.06
CA ASP A 242 -1.11 -3.74 -7.93
C ASP A 242 -1.97 -3.26 -9.11
N LEU A 243 -1.65 -3.70 -10.33
CA LEU A 243 -2.41 -3.40 -11.55
C LEU A 243 -3.78 -4.08 -11.58
N HIS A 244 -4.03 -5.11 -10.76
CA HIS A 244 -5.34 -5.76 -10.64
C HIS A 244 -6.31 -4.87 -9.84
N ALA A 245 -6.76 -3.79 -10.48
CA ALA A 245 -7.70 -2.78 -10.00
C ALA A 245 -8.65 -2.36 -11.14
N LEU A 246 -9.76 -1.72 -10.80
CA LEU A 246 -10.73 -1.23 -11.80
C LEU A 246 -10.20 -0.01 -12.54
N ASP A 247 -10.49 0.10 -13.84
CA ASP A 247 -10.09 1.25 -14.68
C ASP A 247 -8.57 1.51 -14.67
N HIS A 248 -7.79 0.43 -14.65
CA HIS A 248 -6.34 0.51 -14.57
C HIS A 248 -5.68 -0.28 -15.70
N ASP A 249 -5.10 0.44 -16.67
CA ASP A 249 -4.42 -0.15 -17.82
C ASP A 249 -3.12 -0.86 -17.41
N VAL A 250 -2.83 -1.99 -18.08
CA VAL A 250 -1.51 -2.62 -17.99
C VAL A 250 -0.56 -1.91 -18.95
N THR A 251 0.20 -0.96 -18.42
CA THR A 251 1.15 -0.18 -19.24
C THR A 251 2.51 -0.88 -19.34
N LEU A 252 3.09 -0.88 -20.54
CA LEU A 252 4.42 -1.48 -20.75
C LEU A 252 5.48 -0.79 -19.88
N SER A 253 5.39 0.52 -19.68
CA SER A 253 6.33 1.27 -18.86
C SER A 253 6.34 0.82 -17.40
N ALA A 254 5.18 0.50 -16.82
CA ALA A 254 5.11 -0.04 -15.46
C ALA A 254 5.78 -1.42 -15.38
N LEU A 255 5.55 -2.29 -16.37
CA LEU A 255 6.17 -3.61 -16.44
C LEU A 255 7.69 -3.52 -16.62
N TYR A 256 8.18 -2.68 -17.52
CA TYR A 256 9.61 -2.45 -17.70
C TYR A 256 10.27 -1.90 -16.44
N ALA A 257 9.63 -0.96 -15.75
CA ALA A 257 10.12 -0.41 -14.49
C ALA A 257 10.20 -1.48 -13.39
N ALA A 258 9.20 -2.37 -13.32
CA ALA A 258 9.18 -3.48 -12.38
C ALA A 258 10.31 -4.49 -12.66
N LEU A 259 10.55 -4.81 -13.93
CA LEU A 259 11.54 -5.80 -14.35
C LEU A 259 12.99 -5.29 -14.26
N HIS A 260 13.22 -3.97 -14.36
CA HIS A 260 14.54 -3.35 -14.20
C HIS A 260 14.99 -3.27 -12.73
N GLN A 261 15.30 -4.42 -12.15
CA GLN A 261 15.88 -4.52 -10.81
C GLN A 261 17.40 -4.25 -10.82
N PRO A 262 18.01 -3.91 -9.67
CA PRO A 262 19.46 -3.78 -9.57
C PRO A 262 20.19 -5.02 -10.10
N GLY A 263 21.08 -4.83 -11.08
CA GLY A 263 21.80 -5.91 -11.76
C GLY A 263 21.24 -6.30 -13.13
N VAL A 264 20.06 -5.82 -13.52
CA VAL A 264 19.49 -5.97 -14.87
C VAL A 264 20.04 -4.90 -15.80
N GLN A 265 20.53 -5.31 -16.96
CA GLN A 265 21.05 -4.45 -18.03
C GLN A 265 19.98 -4.15 -19.09
N ARG A 266 19.26 -5.18 -19.54
CA ARG A 266 18.20 -5.09 -20.56
C ARG A 266 17.05 -6.00 -20.18
N VAL A 267 15.84 -5.57 -20.52
CA VAL A 267 14.62 -6.38 -20.44
C VAL A 267 14.03 -6.47 -21.83
N ASP A 268 13.78 -7.70 -22.28
CA ASP A 268 13.02 -8.00 -23.49
C ASP A 268 11.65 -8.55 -23.07
N LEU A 269 10.64 -7.67 -23.11
CA LEU A 269 9.26 -8.01 -22.79
C LEU A 269 8.59 -8.66 -24.01
N ILE A 270 8.25 -9.93 -23.90
CA ILE A 270 7.64 -10.74 -24.97
C ILE A 270 6.12 -10.57 -24.93
N GLU A 271 5.52 -10.72 -23.74
CA GLU A 271 4.09 -10.46 -23.50
C GLU A 271 3.90 -9.57 -22.27
N PRO A 272 3.01 -8.55 -22.34
CA PRO A 272 2.21 -8.16 -23.49
C PRO A 272 2.99 -7.29 -24.50
N ALA A 273 2.76 -7.48 -25.81
CA ALA A 273 3.43 -6.73 -26.88
C ALA A 273 2.96 -5.27 -27.02
N ALA A 274 1.78 -4.96 -26.48
CA ALA A 274 1.20 -3.63 -26.40
C ALA A 274 0.53 -3.47 -25.04
N ALA A 275 0.29 -2.24 -24.60
CA ALA A 275 -0.46 -1.99 -23.37
C ALA A 275 -1.84 -2.67 -23.44
N VAL A 276 -2.26 -3.32 -22.34
CA VAL A 276 -3.60 -3.89 -22.23
C VAL A 276 -4.53 -2.79 -21.76
N ALA A 277 -5.38 -2.31 -22.67
CA ALA A 277 -6.40 -1.32 -22.35
C ALA A 277 -7.53 -1.97 -21.55
N VAL A 278 -7.94 -1.30 -20.48
CA VAL A 278 -8.96 -1.75 -19.54
C VAL A 278 -10.04 -0.67 -19.47
N GLY A 279 -11.28 -1.07 -19.74
CA GLY A 279 -12.43 -0.16 -19.62
C GLY A 279 -12.78 0.20 -18.17
N PRO A 280 -13.67 1.18 -17.96
CA PRO A 280 -14.04 1.66 -16.62
C PRO A 280 -14.76 0.62 -15.76
N THR A 281 -15.37 -0.40 -16.37
CA THR A 281 -16.04 -1.52 -15.70
C THR A 281 -15.23 -2.81 -15.79
N GLU A 282 -13.96 -2.73 -16.20
CA GLU A 282 -13.07 -3.85 -16.42
C GLU A 282 -11.89 -3.82 -15.44
N ALA A 283 -11.31 -5.00 -15.18
CA ALA A 283 -10.09 -5.13 -14.39
C ALA A 283 -9.15 -6.16 -15.04
N PRO A 284 -7.84 -5.90 -15.14
CA PRO A 284 -6.92 -6.82 -15.75
C PRO A 284 -6.53 -7.92 -14.76
N TRP A 285 -6.52 -9.19 -15.18
CA TRP A 285 -6.08 -10.31 -14.35
C TRP A 285 -4.86 -11.00 -14.94
N CYS A 286 -3.77 -11.04 -14.17
CA CYS A 286 -2.54 -11.69 -14.62
C CYS A 286 -2.64 -13.20 -14.42
N VAL A 287 -2.75 -13.95 -15.52
CA VAL A 287 -2.90 -15.41 -15.51
C VAL A 287 -1.59 -16.10 -15.16
N SER A 288 -0.46 -15.52 -15.56
CA SER A 288 0.86 -16.09 -15.34
C SER A 288 1.96 -15.04 -15.47
N VAL A 289 2.97 -15.16 -14.62
CA VAL A 289 4.22 -14.39 -14.67
C VAL A 289 5.38 -15.34 -14.96
N SER A 290 6.08 -15.11 -16.08
CA SER A 290 7.27 -15.85 -16.49
C SER A 290 8.43 -14.88 -16.71
N VAL A 291 9.49 -15.03 -15.94
CA VAL A 291 10.72 -14.23 -16.06
C VAL A 291 11.91 -15.18 -16.14
N THR A 292 12.62 -15.14 -17.26
CA THR A 292 13.77 -16.00 -17.54
C THR A 292 15.04 -15.18 -17.78
N GLU A 293 16.19 -15.83 -17.63
CA GLU A 293 17.49 -15.24 -17.93
C GLU A 293 17.79 -15.40 -19.42
N GLY A 294 18.20 -14.32 -20.09
CA GLY A 294 18.71 -14.34 -21.45
C GLY A 294 20.21 -14.66 -21.50
N GLU A 295 20.74 -14.89 -22.70
CA GLU A 295 22.19 -15.06 -22.85
C GLU A 295 22.93 -13.80 -22.38
N PRO A 296 24.09 -13.94 -21.70
CA PRO A 296 24.88 -12.79 -21.29
C PRO A 296 25.37 -12.02 -22.52
N ASP A 297 25.02 -10.74 -22.61
CA ASP A 297 25.58 -9.85 -23.63
C ASP A 297 27.07 -9.61 -23.29
N VAL A 298 27.95 -10.00 -24.21
CA VAL A 298 29.43 -9.99 -24.09
C VAL A 298 29.99 -8.58 -23.97
#